data_AF-A0AAE5WQ47-F1
#
_entry.id   AF-A0AAE5WQ47-F1
#
_cell.length_a   1.000
_cell.length_b   1.000
_cell.length_c   1.000
_cell.angle_alpha   90.00
_cell.angle_beta   90.00
_cell.angle_gamma   90.00
#
_symmetry.space_group_name_H-M   'P 1'
#
loop_
_entity.id
_entity.type
_entity.pdbx_description
1 polymer ?
#
loop_
_entity_poly.entity_id
_entity_poly.type
_entity_poly.pdbx_seq_one_letter_code
_entity_poly.pdbx_strand_id
1 'polypeptide(L)'
;MAAMSDVLLRVGRLNYVWTNTESLLIYIIAHLLRVEKDAAIVVFLTLNTTRARMDLIERLAKLASTPPSDRKAILSAMARLKKESKTRNKYNHCIYSFDEKGEISSTQLMRLVEDDKEIRYGKIEQMDAREIDHLEKSIAEIVAISRTLWAFIHASPRISGEL
;
A
#
# COMPACT_ATOMS: atom_id res chain seq x y z
N MET A 1 -0.20 -22.97 -15.49
CA MET A 1 -1.05 -22.45 -14.42
C MET A 1 -0.20 -22.34 -13.17
N ALA A 2 -0.30 -21.24 -12.42
CA ALA A 2 0.40 -21.17 -11.15
C ALA A 2 -0.37 -21.96 -10.10
N ALA A 3 0.36 -22.69 -9.25
CA ALA A 3 -0.26 -23.46 -8.19
C ALA A 3 -0.96 -22.49 -7.21
N MET A 4 -2.06 -22.92 -6.60
CA MET A 4 -2.81 -22.12 -5.61
C MET A 4 -1.90 -21.52 -4.52
N SER A 5 -0.94 -22.33 -4.04
CA SER A 5 0.07 -21.93 -3.07
C SER A 5 0.87 -20.72 -3.54
N ASP A 6 1.16 -20.62 -4.83
CA ASP A 6 1.99 -19.56 -5.42
C ASP A 6 1.29 -18.21 -5.42
N VAL A 7 -0.03 -18.19 -5.69
CA VAL A 7 -0.83 -16.96 -5.69
C VAL A 7 -1.02 -16.48 -4.26
N LEU A 8 -1.47 -17.36 -3.36
CA LEU A 8 -1.71 -17.01 -1.96
C LEU A 8 -0.42 -16.58 -1.24
N LEU A 9 0.72 -17.24 -1.53
CA LEU A 9 2.02 -16.83 -1.02
C LEU A 9 2.38 -15.39 -1.42
N ARG A 10 2.12 -15.03 -2.68
CA ARG A 10 2.39 -13.68 -3.19
C ARG A 10 1.46 -12.64 -2.61
N VAL A 11 0.17 -12.95 -2.46
CA VAL A 11 -0.78 -12.06 -1.78
C VAL A 11 -0.40 -11.88 -0.31
N GLY A 12 0.03 -12.96 0.37
CA GLY A 12 0.59 -12.89 1.71
C GLY A 12 1.82 -11.98 1.78
N ARG A 13 2.76 -12.14 0.84
CA ARG A 13 3.94 -11.28 0.72
C ARG A 13 3.57 -9.82 0.44
N LEU A 14 2.61 -9.56 -0.45
CA LEU A 14 2.07 -8.23 -0.74
C LEU A 14 1.55 -7.55 0.53
N ASN A 15 0.77 -8.28 1.33
CA ASN A 15 0.24 -7.77 2.58
C ASN A 15 1.33 -7.52 3.63
N TYR A 16 2.30 -8.42 3.74
CA TYR A 16 3.44 -8.24 4.63
C TYR A 16 4.24 -6.98 4.29
N VAL A 17 4.66 -6.81 3.02
CA VAL A 17 5.44 -5.65 2.62
C VAL A 17 4.62 -4.36 2.73
N TRP A 18 3.32 -4.42 2.45
CA TRP A 18 2.40 -3.28 2.61
C TRP A 18 2.35 -2.81 4.06
N THR A 19 1.99 -3.70 4.99
CA THR A 19 1.82 -3.34 6.40
C THR A 19 3.11 -2.79 7.00
N ASN A 20 4.27 -3.39 6.68
CA ASN A 20 5.55 -2.87 7.14
C ASN A 20 5.86 -1.49 6.58
N THR A 21 5.55 -1.25 5.30
CA THR A 21 5.74 0.06 4.66
C THR A 21 4.79 1.11 5.24
N GLU A 22 3.54 0.73 5.53
CA GLU A 22 2.55 1.61 6.13
C GLU A 22 2.96 2.04 7.55
N SER A 23 3.55 1.16 8.35
CA SER A 23 4.06 1.52 9.69
C SER A 23 5.13 2.62 9.63
N LEU A 24 5.88 2.74 8.53
CA LEU A 24 6.88 3.81 8.38
C LEU A 24 6.26 5.21 8.31
N LEU A 25 4.96 5.30 7.99
CA LEU A 25 4.23 6.57 7.99
C LEU A 25 4.22 7.25 9.36
N ILE A 26 4.39 6.48 10.45
CA ILE A 26 4.55 7.01 11.81
C ILE A 26 5.73 8.00 11.87
N TYR A 27 6.88 7.62 11.33
CA TYR A 27 8.06 8.48 11.30
C TYR A 27 7.84 9.71 10.43
N ILE A 28 7.14 9.56 9.30
CA ILE A 28 6.82 10.70 8.45
C ILE A 28 5.89 11.69 9.17
N ILE A 29 4.93 11.21 9.95
CA ILE A 29 4.07 12.03 10.80
C ILE A 29 4.91 12.75 11.88
N ALA A 30 5.80 12.03 12.57
CA ALA A 30 6.70 12.60 13.57
C ALA A 30 7.54 13.74 13.00
N HIS A 31 8.15 13.53 11.82
CA HIS A 31 8.93 14.54 11.10
C HIS A 31 8.13 15.79 10.76
N LEU A 32 6.96 15.60 10.16
CA LEU A 32 6.14 16.71 9.64
C LEU A 32 5.47 17.51 10.76
N LEU A 33 5.01 16.85 11.83
CA LEU A 33 4.42 17.50 13.00
C LEU A 33 5.45 18.02 14.00
N ARG A 34 6.72 17.58 13.88
CA ARG A 34 7.81 17.90 14.82
C ARG A 34 7.48 17.45 16.24
N VAL A 35 7.04 16.20 16.37
CA VAL A 35 6.68 15.55 17.64
C VAL A 35 7.48 14.27 17.81
N GLU A 36 7.62 13.81 19.06
CA GLU A 36 8.20 12.51 19.40
C GLU A 36 7.39 11.37 18.76
N LYS A 37 8.03 10.22 18.51
CA LYS A 37 7.39 9.04 17.91
C LYS A 37 6.12 8.60 18.62
N ASP A 38 6.05 8.65 19.95
CA ASP A 38 4.88 8.20 20.71
C ASP A 38 3.63 9.03 20.38
N ALA A 39 3.78 10.36 20.24
CA ALA A 39 2.70 11.23 19.81
C ALA A 39 2.28 10.94 18.35
N ALA A 40 3.24 10.66 17.48
CA ALA A 40 2.96 10.27 16.10
C ALA A 40 2.24 8.91 16.01
N ILE A 41 2.56 7.95 16.89
CA ILE A 41 1.86 6.67 17.01
C ILE A 41 0.39 6.93 17.38
N VAL A 42 0.10 7.80 18.35
CA VAL A 42 -1.29 8.15 18.72
C VAL A 42 -2.04 8.72 17.52
N VAL A 43 -1.43 9.63 16.76
CA VAL A 43 -2.03 10.16 15.51
C VAL A 43 -2.28 9.04 14.48
N PHE A 44 -1.30 8.17 14.26
CA PHE A 44 -1.41 7.05 13.32
C PHE A 44 -2.53 6.07 13.70
N LEU A 45 -2.68 5.75 14.99
CA LEU A 45 -3.73 4.89 15.53
C LEU A 45 -5.11 5.54 15.46
N THR A 46 -5.18 6.87 15.59
CA THR A 46 -6.43 7.64 15.47
C THR A 46 -6.98 7.63 14.04
N LEU A 47 -6.10 7.57 13.04
CA LEU A 47 -6.48 7.52 11.63
C LEU A 47 -6.75 6.06 11.22
N ASN A 48 -8.02 5.66 11.24
CA ASN A 48 -8.45 4.27 11.05
C ASN A 48 -8.25 3.68 9.64
N THR A 49 -7.80 4.47 8.66
CA THR A 49 -7.58 3.99 7.29
C THR A 49 -6.25 4.47 6.75
N THR A 50 -5.59 3.64 5.92
CA THR A 50 -4.35 4.04 5.22
C THR A 50 -4.55 5.27 4.37
N ARG A 51 -5.73 5.43 3.77
CA ARG A 51 -6.10 6.64 3.02
C ARG A 51 -6.02 7.89 3.89
N ALA A 52 -6.65 7.89 5.06
CA ALA A 52 -6.64 9.04 5.96
C ALA A 52 -5.23 9.38 6.44
N ARG A 53 -4.40 8.37 6.71
CA ARG A 53 -2.97 8.53 7.05
C ARG A 53 -2.17 9.20 5.92
N MET A 54 -2.30 8.69 4.70
CA MET A 54 -1.63 9.29 3.53
C MET A 54 -2.13 10.71 3.25
N ASP A 55 -3.44 10.96 3.34
CA ASP A 55 -4.02 12.29 3.10
C ASP A 55 -3.55 13.31 4.14
N LEU A 56 -3.40 12.92 5.42
CA LEU A 56 -2.79 13.77 6.44
C LEU A 56 -1.35 14.14 6.04
N ILE A 57 -0.53 13.14 5.71
CA ILE A 57 0.88 13.33 5.34
C ILE A 57 1.00 14.25 4.12
N GLU A 58 0.20 14.04 3.07
CA GLU A 58 0.21 14.88 1.88
C GLU A 58 -0.16 16.34 2.21
N ARG A 59 -1.13 16.56 3.11
CA ARG A 59 -1.53 17.90 3.55
C ARG A 59 -0.44 18.58 4.37
N LEU A 60 0.17 17.87 5.32
CA LEU A 60 1.28 18.36 6.13
C LEU A 60 2.52 18.69 5.28
N ALA A 61 2.85 17.84 4.31
CA ALA A 61 3.99 18.06 3.42
C ALA A 61 3.85 19.34 2.56
N LYS A 62 2.61 19.78 2.28
CA LYS A 62 2.31 20.98 1.50
C LYS A 62 2.39 22.28 2.32
N LEU A 63 2.48 22.21 3.64
CA LEU A 63 2.64 23.39 4.49
C LEU A 63 3.95 24.13 4.17
N ALA A 64 3.94 25.45 4.34
CA ALA A 64 5.10 26.31 4.10
C ALA A 64 6.29 25.98 5.02
N SER A 65 6.03 25.40 6.19
CA SER A 65 7.03 24.97 7.17
C SER A 65 7.83 23.73 6.75
N THR A 66 7.40 23.03 5.70
CA THR A 66 8.07 21.82 5.18
C THR A 66 9.13 22.20 4.14
N PRO A 67 10.41 21.79 4.32
CA PRO A 67 11.47 22.04 3.35
C PRO A 67 11.09 21.54 1.94
N PRO A 68 11.44 22.26 0.86
CA PRO A 68 11.10 21.85 -0.50
C PRO A 68 11.61 20.46 -0.90
N SER A 69 12.80 20.06 -0.41
CA SER A 69 13.38 18.73 -0.58
C SER A 69 12.46 17.65 0.01
N ASP A 70 12.04 17.85 1.26
CA ASP A 70 11.23 16.90 2.02
C ASP A 70 9.84 16.80 1.41
N ARG A 71 9.24 17.94 1.06
CA ARG A 71 7.97 18.00 0.35
C ARG A 71 8.00 17.16 -0.92
N LYS A 72 9.03 17.34 -1.75
CA LYS A 72 9.18 16.59 -3.01
C LYS A 72 9.32 15.09 -2.75
N ALA A 73 10.18 14.70 -1.80
CA ALA A 73 10.42 13.29 -1.47
C ALA A 73 9.16 12.61 -0.92
N ILE A 74 8.50 13.22 0.06
CA ILE A 74 7.30 12.68 0.72
C ILE A 74 6.15 12.58 -0.27
N LEU A 75 5.84 13.65 -1.02
CA LEU A 75 4.72 13.62 -1.97
C LEU A 75 4.94 12.60 -3.10
N SER A 76 6.19 12.43 -3.55
CA SER A 76 6.53 11.39 -4.52
C SER A 76 6.29 9.98 -3.96
N ALA A 77 6.73 9.71 -2.72
CA ALA A 77 6.50 8.43 -2.06
C ALA A 77 5.01 8.16 -1.83
N MET A 78 4.22 9.15 -1.38
CA MET A 78 2.79 9.01 -1.15
C MET A 78 2.03 8.72 -2.46
N ALA A 79 2.37 9.41 -3.55
CA ALA A 79 1.75 9.17 -4.85
C ALA A 79 1.97 7.72 -5.34
N ARG A 80 3.20 7.20 -5.17
CA ARG A 80 3.54 5.81 -5.50
C ARG A 80 2.80 4.82 -4.60
N LEU A 81 2.79 5.03 -3.28
CA LEU A 81 2.10 4.16 -2.33
C LEU A 81 0.58 4.11 -2.57
N LYS A 82 -0.03 5.26 -2.90
CA LYS A 82 -1.45 5.37 -3.24
C LYS A 82 -1.82 4.59 -4.50
N LYS A 83 -0.90 4.49 -5.47
CA LYS A 83 -1.08 3.64 -6.65
C LYS A 83 -1.10 2.16 -6.24
N GLU A 84 -0.14 1.72 -5.45
CA GLU A 84 -0.05 0.32 -4.99
C GLU A 84 -1.18 -0.08 -4.04
N SER A 85 -1.79 0.87 -3.33
CA SER A 85 -3.02 0.63 -2.54
C SER A 85 -4.14 0.03 -3.39
N LYS A 86 -4.27 0.43 -4.65
CA LYS A 86 -5.28 -0.11 -5.56
C LYS A 86 -5.03 -1.59 -5.85
N THR A 87 -3.77 -1.96 -6.10
CA THR A 87 -3.35 -3.33 -6.36
C THR A 87 -3.56 -4.21 -5.13
N ARG A 88 -3.14 -3.74 -3.96
CA ARG A 88 -3.38 -4.43 -2.67
C ARG A 88 -4.86 -4.64 -2.40
N ASN A 89 -5.70 -3.61 -2.63
CA ASN A 89 -7.14 -3.74 -2.44
C ASN A 89 -7.79 -4.68 -3.46
N LYS A 90 -7.30 -4.70 -4.72
CA LYS A 90 -7.76 -5.65 -5.76
C LYS A 90 -7.62 -7.09 -5.27
N TYR A 91 -6.43 -7.50 -4.83
CA TYR A 91 -6.17 -8.90 -4.44
C TYR A 91 -6.72 -9.28 -3.05
N ASN A 92 -6.91 -8.33 -2.13
CA ASN A 92 -7.50 -8.62 -0.81
C ASN A 92 -9.03 -8.67 -0.79
N HIS A 93 -9.69 -8.05 -1.75
CA HIS A 93 -11.15 -7.94 -1.78
C HIS A 93 -11.78 -8.62 -3.01
N CYS A 94 -11.00 -9.42 -3.75
CA CYS A 94 -11.54 -10.26 -4.82
C CYS A 94 -12.05 -11.59 -4.28
N ILE A 95 -13.01 -12.15 -5.00
CA ILE A 95 -13.39 -13.56 -4.82
C ILE A 95 -12.39 -14.42 -5.60
N TYR A 96 -12.06 -15.59 -5.06
CA TYR A 96 -11.22 -16.59 -5.70
C TYR A 96 -12.14 -17.76 -6.12
N SER A 97 -12.21 -18.07 -7.41
CA SER A 97 -13.00 -19.19 -7.95
C SER A 97 -12.11 -20.42 -8.21
N PHE A 98 -12.72 -21.61 -8.18
CA PHE A 98 -12.03 -22.91 -8.26
C PHE A 98 -12.66 -23.78 -9.37
N ASP A 99 -11.89 -24.69 -9.98
CA ASP A 99 -12.47 -25.77 -10.81
C ASP A 99 -12.99 -26.95 -9.99
N GLU A 100 -13.58 -27.90 -10.71
CA GLU A 100 -14.04 -29.21 -10.24
C GLU A 100 -12.96 -30.04 -9.54
N LYS A 101 -11.66 -29.71 -9.69
CA LYS A 101 -10.55 -30.40 -9.01
C LYS A 101 -10.09 -29.70 -7.74
N GLY A 102 -10.69 -28.55 -7.40
CA GLY A 102 -10.26 -27.72 -6.28
C GLY A 102 -8.98 -26.94 -6.56
N GLU A 103 -8.47 -26.96 -7.80
CA GLU A 103 -7.41 -26.05 -8.23
C GLU A 103 -8.02 -24.73 -8.69
N ILE A 104 -7.24 -23.65 -8.62
CA ILE A 104 -7.67 -22.37 -9.18
C ILE A 104 -7.57 -22.49 -10.72
N SER A 105 -8.59 -23.02 -11.38
CA SER A 105 -8.67 -23.03 -12.86
C SER A 105 -8.73 -21.64 -13.45
N SER A 106 -9.31 -20.71 -12.70
CA SER A 106 -9.37 -19.30 -13.00
C SER A 106 -9.61 -18.57 -11.68
N THR A 107 -8.67 -17.72 -11.26
CA THR A 107 -8.97 -16.78 -10.18
C THR A 107 -9.90 -15.74 -10.75
N GLN A 108 -11.20 -16.02 -10.79
CA GLN A 108 -12.17 -15.05 -11.29
C GLN A 108 -12.15 -13.88 -10.32
N LEU A 109 -11.41 -12.84 -10.66
CA LEU A 109 -11.22 -11.66 -9.83
C LEU A 109 -12.51 -10.84 -9.83
N MET A 110 -13.55 -11.36 -9.19
CA MET A 110 -14.87 -10.77 -9.22
C MET A 110 -14.91 -9.57 -8.27
N ARG A 111 -15.20 -8.40 -8.84
CA ARG A 111 -15.51 -7.20 -8.09
C ARG A 111 -16.98 -6.87 -8.31
N LEU A 112 -17.79 -6.80 -7.26
CA LEU A 112 -19.13 -6.22 -7.37
C LEU A 112 -18.96 -4.73 -7.72
N VAL A 113 -19.49 -4.33 -8.88
CA VAL A 113 -19.51 -2.93 -9.32
C VAL A 113 -20.97 -2.51 -9.34
N GLU A 114 -21.31 -1.59 -8.44
CA GLU A 114 -22.61 -0.92 -8.40
C GLU A 114 -22.51 0.35 -9.25
N ASP A 115 -23.34 0.44 -10.28
CA ASP A 115 -23.58 1.65 -11.08
C ASP A 115 -24.99 2.16 -10.74
N ASP A 116 -25.29 3.43 -11.03
CA ASP A 116 -26.56 4.12 -10.67
C ASP A 116 -27.84 3.42 -11.17
N LYS A 117 -27.70 2.43 -12.08
CA LYS A 117 -28.80 1.70 -12.69
C LYS A 117 -28.78 0.18 -12.46
N GLU A 118 -27.63 -0.42 -12.14
CA GLU A 118 -27.48 -1.89 -12.09
C GLU A 118 -26.34 -2.32 -11.15
N ILE A 119 -26.56 -3.39 -10.37
CA ILE A 119 -25.49 -4.13 -9.71
C ILE A 119 -24.93 -5.14 -10.72
N ARG A 120 -23.72 -4.90 -11.21
CA ARG A 120 -23.07 -5.78 -12.18
C ARG A 120 -22.12 -6.75 -11.49
N TYR A 121 -22.28 -8.04 -11.83
CA TYR A 121 -21.27 -9.06 -11.57
C TYR A 121 -19.99 -8.68 -12.34
N GLY A 122 -18.90 -8.49 -11.60
CA GLY A 122 -17.69 -7.83 -12.06
C GLY A 122 -17.00 -8.42 -13.28
N LYS A 123 -16.02 -7.65 -13.77
CA LYS A 123 -15.05 -8.07 -14.77
C LYS A 123 -14.26 -9.30 -14.28
N ILE A 124 -14.41 -10.42 -14.98
CA ILE A 124 -13.63 -11.63 -14.74
C ILE A 124 -12.24 -11.40 -15.33
N GLU A 125 -11.21 -11.40 -14.49
CA GLU A 125 -9.80 -11.40 -14.93
C GLU A 125 -9.22 -12.77 -14.65
N GLN A 126 -8.51 -13.37 -15.61
CA GLN A 126 -7.83 -14.64 -15.39
C GLN A 126 -6.47 -14.42 -14.75
N MET A 127 -6.15 -15.21 -13.73
CA MET A 127 -4.81 -15.23 -13.13
C MET A 127 -3.85 -16.02 -14.00
N ASP A 128 -3.40 -15.36 -15.05
CA ASP A 128 -2.38 -15.87 -15.94
C ASP A 128 -0.97 -15.45 -15.45
N ALA A 129 0.04 -15.79 -16.25
CA ALA A 129 1.42 -15.39 -15.96
C ALA A 129 1.61 -13.87 -15.92
N ARG A 130 0.77 -13.10 -16.63
CA ARG A 130 0.86 -11.63 -16.67
C ARG A 130 0.34 -11.02 -15.37
N GLU A 131 -0.76 -11.53 -14.83
CA GLU A 131 -1.27 -11.10 -13.53
C GLU A 131 -0.30 -11.41 -12.39
N ILE A 132 0.39 -12.55 -12.46
CA ILE A 132 1.43 -12.90 -11.47
C ILE A 132 2.63 -11.96 -11.58
N ASP A 133 3.09 -11.67 -12.80
CA ASP A 133 4.16 -10.69 -13.03
C ASP A 133 3.76 -9.30 -12.53
N HIS A 134 2.50 -8.90 -12.73
CA HIS A 134 1.99 -7.64 -12.19
C HIS A 134 1.99 -7.60 -10.65
N LEU A 135 1.59 -8.70 -10.01
CA LEU A 135 1.65 -8.84 -8.55
C LEU A 135 3.09 -8.76 -8.02
N GLU A 136 4.04 -9.44 -8.65
CA GLU A 136 5.46 -9.35 -8.28
C GLU A 136 6.02 -7.95 -8.45
N LYS A 137 5.68 -7.26 -9.55
CA LYS A 137 6.06 -5.86 -9.77
C LYS A 137 5.51 -4.94 -8.69
N SER A 138 4.27 -5.13 -8.27
CA SER A 138 3.65 -4.37 -7.18
C SER A 138 4.38 -4.60 -5.84
N ILE A 139 4.71 -5.86 -5.53
CA ILE A 139 5.50 -6.20 -4.33
C ILE A 139 6.88 -5.52 -4.38
N ALA A 140 7.58 -5.62 -5.50
CA ALA A 140 8.90 -4.99 -5.68
C ALA A 140 8.82 -3.46 -5.55
N GLU A 141 7.77 -2.83 -6.08
CA GLU A 141 7.55 -1.40 -5.97
C GLU A 141 7.29 -0.98 -4.52
N ILE A 142 6.48 -1.71 -3.75
CA ILE A 142 6.27 -1.44 -2.33
C ILE A 142 7.59 -1.55 -1.54
N VAL A 143 8.42 -2.55 -1.85
CA VAL A 143 9.76 -2.68 -1.26
C VAL A 143 10.65 -1.48 -1.62
N ALA A 144 10.60 -1.00 -2.87
CA ALA A 144 11.35 0.18 -3.30
C ALA A 144 10.87 1.47 -2.61
N ILE A 145 9.55 1.61 -2.40
CA ILE A 145 8.96 2.70 -1.61
C ILE A 145 9.45 2.62 -0.16
N SER A 146 9.40 1.45 0.46
CA SER A 146 9.90 1.22 1.83
C SER A 146 11.36 1.66 1.98
N ARG A 147 12.23 1.26 1.04
CA ARG A 147 13.64 1.69 1.03
C ARG A 147 13.80 3.20 0.88
N THR A 148 12.96 3.82 0.04
CA THR A 148 12.95 5.28 -0.15
C THR A 148 12.53 6.00 1.14
N LEU A 149 11.50 5.52 1.81
CA LEU A 149 11.05 6.05 3.10
C LEU A 149 12.13 5.88 4.16
N TRP A 150 12.76 4.70 4.24
CA TRP A 150 13.88 4.49 5.16
C TRP A 150 15.05 5.43 4.91
N ALA A 151 15.46 5.61 3.65
CA ALA A 151 16.52 6.55 3.31
C ALA A 151 16.17 7.98 3.75
N PHE A 152 14.92 8.40 3.56
CA PHE A 152 14.44 9.69 4.06
C PHE A 152 14.47 9.78 5.59
N ILE A 153 14.02 8.75 6.29
CA ILE A 153 13.98 8.69 7.76
C ILE A 153 15.40 8.78 8.34
N HIS A 154 16.37 8.01 7.81
CA HIS A 154 17.75 8.03 8.29
C HIS A 154 18.45 9.37 8.01
N ALA A 155 18.07 10.05 6.93
CA ALA A 155 18.59 11.37 6.62
C ALA A 155 17.95 12.48 7.47
N SER A 156 16.81 12.22 8.14
CA SER A 156 16.15 13.19 8.99
C SER A 156 16.86 13.28 10.34
N PRO A 157 17.47 14.44 10.69
CA PRO A 157 18.16 14.61 11.97
C PRO A 157 17.22 14.50 13.20
N ARG A 158 15.91 14.64 12.97
CA ARG A 158 14.90 14.58 14.04
C ARG A 158 14.52 13.15 14.40
N ILE A 159 14.54 12.24 13.43
CA ILE A 159 14.08 10.87 13.63
C ILE A 159 15.25 9.92 13.89
N SER A 160 16.44 10.22 13.33
CA SER A 160 17.61 9.35 13.45
C SER A 160 18.06 9.08 14.89
N GLY A 161 17.67 9.92 15.85
CA GLY A 161 17.96 9.71 17.28
C GLY A 161 16.99 8.77 18.00
N GLU A 162 15.85 8.43 17.39
CA GLU A 162 14.79 7.58 17.96
C GLU A 162 14.71 6.18 17.32
N LEU A 163 15.62 5.89 16.38
CA LEU A 163 15.76 4.62 15.66
C LEU A 163 16.61 3.59 16.40
#